data_AF-A0A5B7DQ43-F1
#
_entry.id   AF-A0A5B7DQ43-F1
#
_cell.length_a   1.000
_cell.length_b   1.000
_cell.length_c   1.000
_cell.angle_alpha   90.00
_cell.angle_beta   90.00
_cell.angle_gamma   90.00
#
_symmetry.space_group_name_H-M   'P 1'
#
loop_
_entity.id
_entity.type
_entity.pdbx_description
1 polymer ?
#
loop_
_entity_poly.entity_id
_entity_poly.type
_entity_poly.pdbx_seq_one_letter_code
_entity_poly.pdbx_strand_id
1 'polypeptide(L)'
;MERELVKTIIKQVQDSTQELEQEVEEVIRLRRYSDGRRRPMKVRMRSPVAAKEIMARKGKLADDTEHKDIWIKKNMNLEESEKEKMLRNEAKEKTRKGQRSRKRIFTGRF
;
A
#
# COMPACT_ATOMS: atom_id res chain seq x y z
N MET A 1 -7.46 21.52 -7.35
CA MET A 1 -7.84 20.30 -8.09
C MET A 1 -6.98 19.08 -7.73
N GLU A 2 -5.80 18.85 -8.32
CA GLU A 2 -5.07 17.57 -8.10
C GLU A 2 -4.49 17.42 -6.68
N ARG A 3 -3.90 18.49 -6.14
CA ARG A 3 -3.46 18.51 -4.74
C ARG A 3 -4.63 18.34 -3.76
N GLU A 4 -5.79 18.91 -4.08
CA GLU A 4 -6.98 18.82 -3.21
C GLU A 4 -7.55 17.41 -3.18
N LEU A 5 -7.63 16.72 -4.33
CA LEU A 5 -8.00 15.31 -4.40
C LEU A 5 -7.10 14.45 -3.51
N VAL A 6 -5.78 14.66 -3.59
CA VAL A 6 -4.81 13.94 -2.75
C VAL A 6 -5.03 14.26 -1.27
N LYS A 7 -5.27 15.51 -0.92
CA LYS A 7 -5.58 15.93 0.45
C LYS A 7 -6.84 15.23 0.98
N THR A 8 -7.93 15.25 0.22
CA THR A 8 -9.18 14.55 0.59
C THR A 8 -8.95 13.06 0.85
N ILE A 9 -8.20 12.38 -0.03
CA ILE A 9 -7.88 10.96 0.16
C ILE A 9 -7.01 10.75 1.40
N ILE A 10 -6.02 11.61 1.64
CA ILE A 10 -5.17 11.53 2.83
C ILE A 10 -5.99 11.75 4.10
N LYS A 11 -6.92 12.71 4.10
CA LYS A 11 -7.86 12.94 5.19
C LYS A 11 -8.68 11.71 5.56
N GLN A 12 -9.11 10.92 4.57
CA GLN A 12 -9.83 9.66 4.83
C GLN A 12 -8.95 8.58 5.49
N VAL A 13 -7.64 8.59 5.21
CA VAL A 13 -6.68 7.66 5.84
C VAL A 13 -6.25 8.13 7.24
N GLN A 14 -6.36 9.42 7.49
CA GLN A 14 -5.91 10.12 8.69
C GLN A 14 -6.87 9.86 9.87
N ASP A 15 -6.34 9.60 11.06
CA ASP A 15 -7.12 9.80 12.29
C ASP A 15 -6.98 11.26 12.70
N SER A 16 -8.02 11.83 13.30
CA SER A 16 -8.22 13.26 13.63
C SER A 16 -7.09 13.97 14.40
N THR A 17 -5.96 13.31 14.69
CA THR A 17 -4.84 13.77 15.51
C THR A 17 -3.59 14.23 14.75
N GLN A 18 -3.40 13.90 13.47
CA GLN A 18 -2.20 14.32 12.71
C GLN A 18 -2.58 15.00 11.41
N GLU A 19 -1.99 16.12 11.03
CA GLU A 19 -2.31 16.84 9.78
C GLU A 19 -1.43 16.41 8.59
N LEU A 20 -1.56 15.15 8.15
CA LEU A 20 -0.77 14.57 7.06
C LEU A 20 -0.92 15.31 5.72
N GLU A 21 -2.02 16.04 5.53
CA GLU A 21 -2.23 16.90 4.36
C GLU A 21 -1.20 18.02 4.19
N GLN A 22 -0.66 18.53 5.30
CA GLN A 22 0.37 19.59 5.29
C GLN A 22 1.74 19.04 4.91
N GLU A 23 1.93 17.74 5.05
CA GLU A 23 3.16 17.04 4.70
C GLU A 23 3.24 16.70 3.20
N VAL A 24 2.21 16.99 2.41
CA VAL A 24 2.26 16.83 0.95
C VAL A 24 3.12 17.94 0.35
N GLU A 25 4.31 17.57 -0.11
CA GLU A 25 5.27 18.50 -0.72
C GLU A 25 4.96 18.73 -2.19
N GLU A 26 4.81 17.66 -2.96
CA GLU A 26 4.59 17.70 -4.42
C GLU A 26 3.59 16.62 -4.86
N VAL A 27 2.79 16.96 -5.86
CA VAL A 27 1.88 16.03 -6.53
C VAL A 27 2.11 16.16 -8.03
N ILE A 28 2.50 15.07 -8.68
CA ILE A 28 2.80 15.02 -10.10
C ILE A 28 1.97 13.91 -10.74
N ARG A 29 1.20 14.22 -11.78
CA ARG A 29 0.57 13.18 -12.60
C ARG A 29 1.61 12.50 -13.50
N LEU A 30 1.65 11.19 -13.43
CA LEU A 30 2.51 10.39 -14.30
C LEU A 30 1.97 10.37 -15.74
N ARG A 31 2.86 10.36 -16.73
CA ARG A 31 2.50 10.31 -18.16
C ARG A 31 1.92 8.93 -18.54
N ARG A 32 1.12 8.91 -19.64
CA ARG A 32 0.22 7.86 -20.14
C ARG A 32 0.53 6.43 -19.66
N TYR A 33 -0.34 5.93 -18.77
CA TYR A 33 -0.65 4.51 -18.68
C TYR A 33 -1.54 4.12 -19.87
N SER A 34 -1.29 2.98 -20.50
CA SER A 34 -2.00 2.46 -21.67
C SER A 34 -3.45 2.03 -21.42
N ASP A 35 -3.89 2.02 -20.16
CA ASP A 35 -5.14 1.35 -19.77
C ASP A 35 -6.41 2.20 -19.88
N GLY A 36 -6.36 3.39 -20.48
CA GLY A 36 -7.55 4.26 -20.64
C GLY A 36 -8.16 4.80 -19.33
N ARG A 37 -7.63 4.39 -18.17
CA ARG A 37 -8.05 4.83 -16.83
C ARG A 37 -7.43 6.19 -16.45
N ARG A 38 -7.92 6.76 -15.33
CA ARG A 38 -7.33 7.95 -14.70
C ARG A 38 -5.82 7.77 -14.51
N ARG A 39 -5.03 8.78 -14.88
CA ARG A 39 -3.56 8.73 -14.76
C ARG A 39 -3.16 8.65 -13.28
N PRO A 40 -2.23 7.75 -12.91
CA PRO A 40 -1.76 7.67 -11.54
C PRO A 40 -1.01 8.94 -11.14
N MET A 41 -1.17 9.30 -9.87
CA MET A 41 -0.55 10.46 -9.25
C MET A 41 0.62 10.00 -8.39
N LYS A 42 1.77 10.64 -8.55
CA LYS A 42 2.94 10.48 -7.68
C LYS A 42 2.91 11.61 -6.66
N VAL A 43 2.90 11.24 -5.38
CA VAL A 43 2.88 12.18 -4.26
C VAL A 43 4.23 12.10 -3.55
N ARG A 44 4.90 13.23 -3.38
CA ARG A 44 6.10 13.36 -2.54
C ARG A 44 5.68 13.95 -1.20
N MET A 45 5.99 13.23 -0.13
CA MET A 45 5.77 13.67 1.25
C MET A 45 7.04 14.33 1.76
N ARG A 46 6.91 15.33 2.63
CA ARG A 46 8.02 15.97 3.33
C ARG A 46 8.69 15.01 4.30
N SER A 47 7.90 14.29 5.10
CA SER A 47 8.42 13.28 6.01
C SER A 47 8.30 11.86 5.44
N PRO A 48 9.37 11.05 5.48
CA PRO A 48 9.26 9.63 5.21
C PRO A 48 8.41 8.90 6.26
N VAL A 49 8.26 9.46 7.46
CA VAL A 49 7.41 8.90 8.53
C VAL A 49 5.93 8.99 8.14
N ALA A 50 5.47 10.14 7.66
CA ALA A 50 4.10 10.31 7.18
C ALA A 50 3.77 9.41 6.00
N ALA A 51 4.72 9.19 5.08
CA ALA A 51 4.52 8.24 3.98
C ALA A 51 4.32 6.79 4.49
N LYS A 52 5.06 6.38 5.53
CA LYS A 52 4.88 5.06 6.18
C LYS A 52 3.55 4.96 6.90
N GLU A 53 3.11 6.04 7.54
CA GLU A 53 1.86 6.09 8.28
C GLU A 53 0.64 5.94 7.36
N ILE A 54 0.62 6.66 6.24
CA ILE A 54 -0.41 6.50 5.20
C ILE A 54 -0.41 5.06 4.67
N MET A 55 0.77 4.46 4.46
CA MET A 55 0.89 3.08 3.99
C MET A 55 0.38 2.05 5.00
N ALA A 56 0.59 2.29 6.31
CA ALA A 56 0.09 1.42 7.37
C ALA A 56 -1.44 1.50 7.50
N ARG A 57 -2.00 2.70 7.29
CA ARG A 57 -3.43 2.99 7.47
C ARG A 57 -4.25 2.91 6.18
N LYS A 58 -3.63 2.64 5.02
CA LYS A 58 -4.32 2.53 3.73
C LYS A 58 -5.48 1.54 3.71
N GLY A 59 -5.50 0.57 4.63
CA GLY A 59 -6.60 -0.39 4.77
C GLY A 59 -7.96 0.28 5.03
N LYS A 60 -7.98 1.45 5.68
CA LYS A 60 -9.21 2.21 5.92
C LYS A 60 -9.91 2.69 4.65
N LEU A 61 -9.15 2.88 3.56
CA LEU A 61 -9.73 3.20 2.25
C LEU A 61 -10.53 2.04 1.66
N ALA A 62 -10.34 0.80 2.12
CA ALA A 62 -11.11 -0.33 1.63
C ALA A 62 -12.58 -0.29 2.10
N ASP A 63 -12.82 0.40 3.22
CA ASP A 63 -14.17 0.54 3.81
C ASP A 63 -14.97 1.67 3.12
N ASP A 64 -14.30 2.60 2.46
CA ASP A 64 -14.92 3.74 1.78
C ASP A 64 -15.41 3.35 0.37
N THR A 65 -16.72 3.41 0.16
CA THR A 65 -17.40 3.10 -1.11
C THR A 65 -16.96 3.97 -2.29
N GLU A 66 -16.52 5.21 -2.07
CA GLU A 66 -16.12 6.13 -3.15
C GLU A 66 -14.66 5.94 -3.57
N HIS A 67 -13.83 5.36 -2.70
CA HIS A 67 -12.39 5.24 -2.89
C HIS A 67 -11.89 3.80 -3.10
N LYS A 68 -12.80 2.83 -3.31
CA LYS A 68 -12.49 1.39 -3.53
C LYS A 68 -11.49 1.13 -4.66
N ASP A 69 -11.47 2.00 -5.68
CA ASP A 69 -10.60 1.84 -6.85
C ASP A 69 -9.23 2.53 -6.70
N ILE A 70 -8.89 3.03 -5.51
CA ILE A 70 -7.64 3.74 -5.26
C ILE A 70 -6.59 2.79 -4.67
N TRP A 71 -5.47 2.66 -5.38
CA TRP A 71 -4.33 1.89 -4.90
C TRP A 71 -3.17 2.79 -4.47
N ILE A 72 -2.79 2.73 -3.19
CA ILE A 72 -1.59 3.38 -2.68
C ILE A 72 -0.43 2.38 -2.63
N LYS A 73 0.65 2.71 -3.35
CA LYS A 73 1.88 1.91 -3.40
C LYS A 73 3.09 2.77 -3.04
N LYS A 74 3.98 2.22 -2.22
CA LYS A 74 5.30 2.82 -1.97
C LYS A 74 6.14 2.76 -3.25
N ASN A 75 6.70 3.90 -3.64
CA ASN A 75 7.67 3.96 -4.71
C ASN A 75 9.05 3.50 -4.17
N MET A 76 9.42 2.25 -4.44
CA MET A 76 10.73 1.68 -4.07
C MET A 76 11.65 1.64 -5.27
N ASN A 77 12.96 1.59 -5.03
CA ASN A 77 13.92 1.27 -6.09
C ASN A 77 13.76 -0.20 -6.52
N LEU A 78 14.34 -0.58 -7.67
CA LEU A 78 14.23 -1.96 -8.20
C LEU A 78 14.79 -3.00 -7.22
N GLU A 79 15.93 -2.70 -6.61
CA GLU A 79 16.65 -3.60 -5.70
C GLU A 79 15.85 -3.88 -4.40
N GLU A 80 15.26 -2.85 -3.81
CA GLU A 80 14.37 -2.92 -2.66
C GLU A 80 13.11 -3.72 -3.00
N SER A 81 12.55 -3.53 -4.21
CA SER A 81 11.38 -4.29 -4.65
C SER A 81 11.68 -5.77 -4.83
N GLU A 82 12.87 -6.14 -5.27
CA GLU A 82 13.30 -7.54 -5.39
C GLU A 82 13.52 -8.18 -4.01
N LYS A 83 14.18 -7.47 -3.10
CA LYS A 83 14.37 -7.92 -1.70
C LYS A 83 13.04 -8.14 -0.99
N GLU A 84 12.07 -7.23 -1.14
CA GLU A 84 10.73 -7.41 -0.57
C GLU A 84 10.02 -8.64 -1.16
N LYS A 85 10.08 -8.85 -2.47
CA LYS A 85 9.48 -10.02 -3.14
C LYS A 85 10.11 -11.33 -2.65
N MET A 86 11.43 -11.38 -2.52
CA MET A 86 12.15 -12.55 -2.00
C MET A 86 11.68 -12.89 -0.58
N LEU A 87 11.69 -11.92 0.34
CA LEU A 87 11.25 -12.12 1.73
C LEU A 87 9.78 -12.58 1.80
N ARG A 88 8.90 -12.01 0.97
CA ARG A 88 7.49 -12.39 0.92
C ARG A 88 7.30 -13.83 0.42
N ASN A 89 8.05 -14.24 -0.60
CA ASN A 89 7.99 -15.60 -1.13
C ASN A 89 8.51 -16.62 -0.13
N GLU A 90 9.62 -16.32 0.54
CA GLU A 90 10.19 -17.15 1.58
C GLU A 90 9.21 -17.32 2.76
N ALA A 91 8.60 -16.23 3.22
CA ALA A 91 7.60 -16.27 4.29
C ALA A 91 6.37 -17.14 3.91
N LYS A 92 5.87 -17.01 2.68
CA LYS A 92 4.77 -17.84 2.14
C LYS A 92 5.14 -19.31 2.04
N GLU A 93 6.37 -19.60 1.63
CA GLU A 93 6.87 -20.97 1.51
C GLU A 93 6.96 -21.65 2.89
N LYS A 94 7.47 -20.93 3.89
CA LYS A 94 7.50 -21.37 5.29
C LYS A 94 6.09 -21.64 5.83
N THR A 95 5.11 -20.79 5.54
CA THR A 95 3.71 -21.04 5.96
C THR A 95 3.10 -22.25 5.26
N ARG A 96 3.32 -22.42 3.94
CA ARG A 96 2.86 -23.61 3.19
C ARG A 96 3.47 -24.90 3.69
N LYS A 97 4.79 -24.91 3.97
CA LYS A 97 5.49 -26.06 4.55
C LYS A 97 4.92 -26.41 5.93
N GLY A 98 4.68 -25.41 6.79
CA GLY A 98 4.04 -25.61 8.09
C GLY A 98 2.59 -26.12 8.02
N GLN A 99 1.78 -25.66 7.06
CA GLN A 99 0.44 -26.20 6.84
C GLN A 99 0.46 -27.65 6.34
N ARG A 100 1.40 -28.01 5.45
CA ARG A 100 1.55 -29.39 4.94
C ARG A 100 1.97 -30.37 6.04
N SER A 101 2.89 -29.98 6.93
CA SER A 101 3.30 -30.82 8.05
C SER A 101 2.17 -31.00 9.07
N ARG A 102 1.43 -29.93 9.41
CA ARG A 102 0.23 -30.03 10.26
C ARG A 102 -0.84 -30.95 9.66
N LYS A 103 -1.09 -30.85 8.35
CA LYS A 103 -2.06 -31.71 7.66
C LYS A 103 -1.63 -33.18 7.67
N ARG A 104 -0.34 -33.48 7.47
CA ARG A 104 0.22 -34.84 7.59
C ARG A 104 0.10 -35.41 9.00
N ILE A 105 0.34 -34.61 10.05
CA ILE A 105 0.19 -35.04 11.44
C ILE A 105 -1.27 -35.36 11.76
N PHE A 106 -2.22 -34.59 11.23
CA PHE A 106 -3.66 -34.80 11.44
C PHE A 106 -4.18 -36.07 10.73
N THR A 107 -3.68 -36.38 9.52
CA THR A 107 -4.11 -37.57 8.75
C THR A 107 -3.37 -38.86 9.11
N GLY A 108 -2.39 -38.84 10.00
CA GLY A 108 -1.55 -39.99 10.38
C GLY A 108 -1.82 -40.53 11.79
N ARG A 109 -2.92 -40.13 12.43
CA ARG A 109 -3.32 -40.57 13.78
C ARG A 109 -4.61 -41.40 13.70
N PHE A 110 -4.51 -42.58 13.09
CA PHE A 110 -5.43 -43.70 13.22
C PHE A 110 -4.60 -44.98 13.28
#